data_AF-A0A382YU16-F1
#
_entry.id   AF-A0A382YU16-F1
#
_cell.length_a   1.000
_cell.length_b   1.000
_cell.length_c   1.000
_cell.angle_alpha   90.00
_cell.angle_beta   90.00
_cell.angle_gamma   90.00
#
_symmetry.space_group_name_H-M   'P 1'
#
loop_
_entity.id
_entity.type
_entity.pdbx_description
1 polymer ?
#
loop_
_entity_poly.entity_id
_entity_poly.type
_entity_poly.pdbx_seq_one_letter_code
_entity_poly.pdbx_strand_id
1 'polypeptide(L)'
;DTRFALAGSDAKAVIAKHAGILTRYLLFADEVRLPEGGIGGDSALKTHFLKRAHKTAQGVSLREFDLRTRLFKYRCSYMIHSFAFNGLPEVLKMRIIARLRAALNPGEKDSLSSHLHATEKKAIGHILSATLKGYRGD
;
A
#
# COMPACT_ATOMS: atom_id res chain seq x y z
N ASP A 1 -19.70 9.03 -18.82
CA ASP A 1 -18.67 10.07 -18.94
C ASP A 1 -18.43 10.68 -17.57
N THR A 2 -17.36 10.26 -16.88
CA THR A 2 -17.04 10.68 -15.50
C THR A 2 -16.42 12.08 -15.43
N ARG A 3 -16.25 12.76 -16.57
CA ARG A 3 -15.60 14.09 -16.64
C ARG A 3 -16.50 15.24 -16.15
N PHE A 4 -17.82 15.05 -16.05
CA PHE A 4 -18.77 16.13 -15.71
C PHE A 4 -19.33 16.12 -14.28
N ALA A 5 -19.00 15.14 -13.43
CA ALA A 5 -19.53 15.04 -12.06
C ALA A 5 -18.70 15.82 -11.02
N LEU A 6 -18.14 16.98 -11.39
CA LEU A 6 -17.30 17.81 -10.52
C LEU A 6 -18.00 19.08 -10.02
N ALA A 7 -19.21 18.96 -9.48
CA ALA A 7 -19.86 20.01 -8.71
C ALA A 7 -19.81 19.71 -7.20
N GLY A 8 -18.93 20.44 -6.49
CA GLY A 8 -19.03 20.80 -5.06
C GLY A 8 -18.92 19.71 -3.97
N SER A 9 -19.80 18.72 -3.96
CA SER A 9 -19.94 17.71 -2.89
C SER A 9 -19.74 16.28 -3.40
N ASP A 10 -20.26 15.96 -4.57
CA ASP A 10 -20.18 14.61 -5.16
C ASP A 10 -18.75 14.26 -5.56
N ALA A 11 -18.00 15.25 -6.05
CA ALA A 11 -16.58 15.09 -6.37
C ALA A 11 -15.75 14.63 -5.17
N LYS A 12 -15.96 15.26 -4.00
CA LYS A 12 -15.22 14.94 -2.78
C LYS A 12 -15.60 13.56 -2.26
N ALA A 13 -16.90 13.22 -2.28
CA ALA A 13 -17.38 11.90 -1.89
C ALA A 13 -16.84 10.79 -2.80
N VAL A 14 -16.84 11.01 -4.12
CA VAL A 14 -16.29 10.08 -5.12
C VAL A 14 -14.78 9.89 -4.89
N ILE A 15 -14.02 10.98 -4.72
CA ILE A 15 -12.57 10.90 -4.44
C ILE A 15 -12.33 10.15 -3.13
N ALA A 16 -13.08 10.44 -2.06
CA ALA A 16 -12.94 9.75 -0.78
C ALA A 16 -13.24 8.25 -0.90
N LYS A 17 -14.30 7.89 -1.62
CA LYS A 17 -14.68 6.49 -1.90
C LYS A 17 -13.55 5.76 -2.64
N HIS A 18 -13.07 6.31 -3.75
CA HIS A 18 -12.01 5.67 -4.54
C HIS A 18 -10.67 5.63 -3.81
N ALA A 19 -10.35 6.65 -3.01
CA ALA A 19 -9.17 6.62 -2.16
C ALA A 19 -9.26 5.48 -1.13
N GLY A 20 -10.42 5.27 -0.50
CA GLY A 20 -10.64 4.15 0.41
C GLY A 20 -10.50 2.78 -0.27
N ILE A 21 -11.09 2.61 -1.45
CA ILE A 21 -11.00 1.37 -2.25
C ILE A 21 -9.53 1.08 -2.61
N LEU A 22 -8.81 2.08 -3.13
CA LEU A 22 -7.41 1.90 -3.50
C LEU A 22 -6.52 1.65 -2.29
N THR A 23 -6.75 2.33 -1.15
CA THR A 23 -6.03 2.03 0.09
C THR A 23 -6.28 0.59 0.56
N ARG A 24 -7.52 0.09 0.49
CA ARG A 24 -7.86 -1.30 0.83
C ARG A 24 -7.07 -2.31 -0.01
N TYR A 25 -7.01 -2.07 -1.33
CA TYR A 25 -6.23 -2.88 -2.26
C TYR A 25 -4.72 -2.79 -1.97
N LEU A 26 -4.21 -1.57 -1.79
CA LEU A 26 -2.80 -1.34 -1.49
C LEU A 26 -2.38 -2.02 -0.20
N LEU A 27 -3.24 -2.13 0.81
CA LEU A 27 -2.93 -2.78 2.10
C LEU A 27 -3.25 -4.28 2.14
N PHE A 28 -3.62 -4.90 1.01
CA PHE A 28 -3.96 -6.32 0.94
C PHE A 28 -5.01 -6.74 1.99
N ALA A 29 -6.03 -5.89 2.23
CA ALA A 29 -7.02 -6.14 3.28
C ALA A 29 -7.84 -7.42 3.08
N ASP A 30 -7.98 -7.86 1.82
CA ASP A 30 -8.74 -9.04 1.41
C ASP A 30 -7.83 -10.19 0.95
N GLU A 31 -6.56 -10.18 1.35
CA GLU A 31 -5.63 -11.24 0.96
C GLU A 31 -6.07 -12.60 1.50
N VAL A 32 -6.11 -13.58 0.58
CA VAL A 32 -6.37 -14.97 0.92
C VAL A 32 -5.12 -15.58 1.54
N ARG A 33 -5.31 -16.38 2.60
CA ARG A 33 -4.22 -17.12 3.23
C ARG A 33 -3.63 -18.13 2.25
N LEU A 34 -2.31 -18.25 2.25
CA LEU A 34 -1.63 -19.29 1.47
C LEU A 34 -1.90 -20.68 2.08
N PRO A 35 -1.84 -21.75 1.28
CA PRO A 35 -2.01 -23.11 1.78
C PRO A 35 -0.98 -23.46 2.84
N GLU A 36 -1.30 -24.45 3.68
CA GLU A 36 -0.34 -25.00 4.63
C GLU A 36 0.93 -25.47 3.91
N GLY A 37 2.10 -25.17 4.49
CA GLY A 37 3.39 -25.39 3.84
C GLY A 37 3.87 -24.23 2.95
N GLY A 38 3.01 -23.26 2.65
CA GLY A 38 3.33 -22.09 1.83
C GLY A 38 3.52 -22.41 0.35
N ILE A 39 4.08 -21.45 -0.38
CA ILE A 39 4.36 -21.58 -1.81
C ILE A 39 5.87 -21.43 -2.02
N GLY A 40 6.48 -22.42 -2.68
CA GLY A 40 7.92 -22.41 -2.97
C GLY A 40 8.31 -21.18 -3.79
N GLY A 41 7.64 -20.94 -4.92
CA GLY A 41 7.92 -19.84 -5.84
C GLY A 41 9.27 -20.00 -6.56
N ASP A 42 9.40 -19.40 -7.74
CA ASP A 42 10.62 -19.48 -8.55
C ASP A 42 11.74 -18.58 -7.98
N SER A 43 12.96 -19.11 -7.84
CA SER A 43 14.09 -18.40 -7.22
C SER A 43 14.62 -17.25 -8.09
N ALA A 44 14.59 -17.41 -9.41
CA ALA A 44 14.99 -16.37 -10.36
C ALA A 44 13.97 -15.22 -10.33
N LEU A 45 12.67 -15.52 -10.24
CA LEU A 45 11.61 -14.53 -10.09
C LEU A 45 11.78 -13.74 -8.78
N LYS A 46 11.99 -14.41 -7.65
CA LYS A 46 12.21 -13.74 -6.35
C LYS A 46 13.37 -12.76 -6.42
N THR A 47 14.49 -13.21 -6.98
CA THR A 47 15.70 -12.38 -7.14
C THR A 47 15.44 -11.20 -8.07
N HIS A 48 14.85 -11.45 -9.22
CA HIS A 48 14.52 -10.42 -10.22
C HIS A 48 13.53 -9.37 -9.68
N PHE A 49 12.56 -9.82 -8.89
CA PHE A 49 11.57 -8.95 -8.27
C PHE A 49 12.19 -8.07 -7.18
N LEU A 50 13.02 -8.65 -6.30
CA LEU A 50 13.68 -7.90 -5.23
C LEU A 50 14.73 -6.90 -5.75
N LYS A 51 15.36 -7.16 -6.90
CA LYS A 51 16.28 -6.21 -7.57
C LYS A 51 15.62 -4.87 -7.92
N ARG A 52 14.28 -4.82 -8.06
CA ARG A 52 13.50 -3.60 -8.34
C ARG A 52 12.92 -2.94 -7.09
N ALA A 53 13.37 -3.36 -5.91
CA ALA A 53 12.87 -2.85 -4.65
C ALA A 53 13.38 -1.42 -4.39
N HIS A 54 12.46 -0.52 -4.06
CA HIS A 54 12.82 0.71 -3.34
C HIS A 54 13.06 0.33 -1.89
N LYS A 55 14.32 0.40 -1.46
CA LYS A 55 14.76 -0.02 -0.12
C LYS A 55 14.97 1.20 0.77
N THR A 56 14.71 1.02 2.06
CA THR A 56 15.16 1.99 3.08
C THR A 56 16.67 1.86 3.28
N ALA A 57 17.26 2.77 4.07
CA ALA A 57 18.67 2.68 4.47
C ALA A 57 19.01 1.36 5.19
N GLN A 58 18.03 0.72 5.83
CA GLN A 58 18.17 -0.58 6.50
C GLN A 58 17.93 -1.77 5.56
N GLY A 59 17.74 -1.52 4.27
CA GLY A 59 17.60 -2.56 3.25
C GLY A 59 16.21 -3.19 3.12
N VAL A 60 15.23 -2.76 3.91
CA VAL A 60 13.86 -3.31 3.89
C VAL A 60 12.99 -2.66 2.80
N SER A 61 12.02 -3.39 2.26
CA SER A 61 11.17 -2.92 1.15
C SER A 61 9.80 -3.60 1.04
N LEU A 62 8.88 -2.98 0.28
CA LEU A 62 7.56 -3.54 -0.05
C LEU A 62 7.61 -4.73 -1.01
N ARG A 63 8.78 -5.06 -1.58
CA ARG A 63 8.96 -6.19 -2.50
C ARG A 63 9.48 -7.46 -1.82
N GLU A 64 9.52 -7.49 -0.49
CA GLU A 64 9.90 -8.67 0.26
C GLU A 64 8.75 -9.68 0.31
N PHE A 65 8.95 -10.83 -0.34
CA PHE A 65 8.04 -11.97 -0.26
C PHE A 65 8.11 -12.65 1.12
N ASP A 66 6.96 -13.07 1.64
CA ASP A 66 6.85 -14.01 2.77
C ASP A 66 6.67 -15.44 2.24
N LEU A 67 5.63 -15.64 1.41
CA LEU A 67 5.22 -16.89 0.76
C LEU A 67 5.00 -18.09 1.69
N ARG A 68 5.03 -17.89 3.01
CA ARG A 68 4.74 -18.94 4.00
C ARG A 68 3.28 -18.89 4.41
N THR A 69 2.78 -17.70 4.75
CA THR A 69 1.41 -17.48 5.21
C THR A 69 0.67 -16.44 4.38
N ARG A 70 1.42 -15.59 3.69
CA ARG A 70 0.95 -14.44 2.91
C ARG A 70 1.91 -14.14 1.76
N LEU A 71 1.52 -13.30 0.82
CA LEU A 71 2.34 -12.96 -0.34
C LEU A 71 3.56 -12.13 0.08
N PHE A 72 3.34 -10.99 0.73
CA PHE A 72 4.39 -10.05 1.12
C PHE A 72 4.62 -10.02 2.63
N LYS A 73 5.88 -9.87 3.02
CA LYS A 73 6.29 -9.71 4.42
C LYS A 73 5.67 -8.47 5.05
N TYR A 74 5.66 -7.37 4.31
CA TYR A 74 5.00 -6.11 4.64
C TYR A 74 3.81 -5.93 3.70
N ARG A 75 2.58 -6.08 4.20
CA ARG A 75 1.34 -6.04 3.40
C ARG A 75 0.97 -4.62 2.96
N CYS A 76 1.82 -4.05 2.12
CA CYS A 76 1.55 -2.86 1.34
C CYS A 76 2.13 -3.03 -0.08
N SER A 77 1.33 -2.76 -1.11
CA SER A 77 1.68 -3.08 -2.49
C SER A 77 2.83 -2.22 -2.99
N TYR A 78 3.85 -2.88 -3.55
CA TYR A 78 4.95 -2.23 -4.26
C TYR A 78 4.48 -1.38 -5.46
N MET A 79 3.25 -1.58 -5.95
CA MET A 79 2.70 -0.79 -7.06
C MET A 79 2.50 0.68 -6.70
N ILE A 80 2.60 1.05 -5.42
CA ILE A 80 2.66 2.44 -4.99
C ILE A 80 3.86 3.20 -5.58
N HIS A 81 4.90 2.47 -6.02
CA HIS A 81 6.08 3.03 -6.71
C HIS A 81 5.96 3.00 -8.25
N SER A 82 4.82 2.59 -8.80
CA SER A 82 4.63 2.47 -10.24
C SER A 82 4.33 3.81 -10.91
N PHE A 83 4.59 3.89 -12.22
CA PHE A 83 4.15 5.02 -13.05
C PHE A 83 2.63 5.21 -13.01
N ALA A 84 1.86 4.12 -12.88
CA ALA A 84 0.41 4.19 -12.76
C ALA A 84 -0.04 4.91 -11.48
N PHE A 85 0.59 4.63 -10.33
CA PHE A 85 0.30 5.36 -9.09
C PHE A 85 0.75 6.82 -9.17
N ASN A 86 1.94 7.07 -9.75
CA ASN A 86 2.45 8.42 -9.90
C ASN A 86 1.60 9.28 -10.85
N GLY A 87 1.03 8.67 -11.88
CA GLY A 87 0.15 9.33 -12.86
C GLY A 87 -1.30 9.53 -12.40
N LEU A 88 -1.65 9.18 -11.17
CA LEU A 88 -2.97 9.48 -10.62
C LEU A 88 -3.19 11.00 -10.50
N PRO A 89 -4.44 11.48 -10.66
CA PRO A 89 -4.77 12.88 -10.36
C PRO A 89 -4.32 13.28 -8.96
N GLU A 90 -3.67 14.44 -8.83
CA GLU A 90 -2.98 14.86 -7.60
C GLU A 90 -3.90 14.81 -6.37
N VAL A 91 -5.14 15.30 -6.50
CA VAL A 91 -6.13 15.31 -5.42
C VAL A 91 -6.46 13.89 -4.93
N LEU A 92 -6.57 12.93 -5.84
CA LEU A 92 -6.83 11.52 -5.49
C LEU A 92 -5.60 10.90 -4.83
N LYS A 93 -4.40 11.13 -5.38
CA LYS A 93 -3.13 10.63 -4.85
C LYS A 93 -2.89 11.13 -3.42
N MET A 94 -3.04 12.44 -3.18
CA MET A 94 -2.95 13.03 -1.85
C MET A 94 -3.96 12.42 -0.88
N ARG A 95 -5.20 12.18 -1.34
CA ARG A 95 -6.23 11.55 -0.51
C ARG A 95 -5.89 10.10 -0.15
N ILE A 96 -5.32 9.33 -1.09
CA ILE A 96 -4.84 7.96 -0.85
C ILE A 96 -3.70 7.96 0.16
N ILE A 97 -2.72 8.85 0.00
CA ILE A 97 -1.58 8.97 0.92
C ILE A 97 -2.05 9.33 2.33
N ALA A 98 -2.96 10.29 2.47
CA ALA A 98 -3.56 10.63 3.75
C ALA A 98 -4.33 9.45 4.36
N ARG A 99 -5.10 8.72 3.55
CA ARG A 99 -5.84 7.53 4.00
C ARG A 99 -4.93 6.39 4.44
N LEU A 100 -3.81 6.18 3.73
CA LEU A 100 -2.76 5.21 4.09
C LEU A 100 -2.13 5.56 5.43
N ARG A 101 -1.75 6.84 5.64
CA ARG A 101 -1.21 7.29 6.94
C ARG A 101 -2.16 6.99 8.09
N ALA A 102 -3.45 7.30 7.92
CA ALA A 102 -4.47 7.01 8.93
C ALA A 102 -4.58 5.49 9.21
N ALA A 103 -4.69 4.67 8.16
CA ALA A 103 -4.79 3.22 8.32
C ALA A 103 -3.54 2.61 8.99
N LEU A 104 -2.36 3.13 8.67
CA LEU A 104 -1.08 2.66 9.20
C LEU A 104 -0.70 3.29 10.54
N ASN A 105 -1.55 4.13 11.13
CA ASN A 105 -1.34 4.62 12.49
C ASN A 105 -1.48 3.44 13.48
N PRO A 106 -0.42 3.07 14.24
CA PRO A 106 -0.48 1.96 15.19
C PRO A 106 -1.37 2.23 16.40
N GLY A 107 -1.64 3.51 16.72
CA GLY A 107 -2.48 3.92 17.85
C GLY A 107 -3.97 3.95 17.54
N GLU A 108 -4.35 3.82 16.27
CA GLU A 108 -5.74 3.92 15.83
C GLU A 108 -6.26 2.58 15.29
N LYS A 109 -7.52 2.29 15.63
CA LYS A 109 -8.26 1.18 15.02
C LYS A 109 -8.87 1.67 13.71
N ASP A 110 -8.54 0.97 12.63
CA ASP A 110 -9.01 1.29 11.29
C ASP A 110 -9.39 0.00 10.56
N SER A 111 -10.60 -0.05 10.02
CA SER A 111 -11.15 -1.23 9.36
C SER A 111 -10.39 -1.64 8.09
N LEU A 112 -9.65 -0.74 7.44
CA LEU A 112 -8.84 -1.05 6.26
C LEU A 112 -7.50 -1.73 6.59
N SER A 113 -7.14 -1.78 7.86
CA SER A 113 -5.85 -2.30 8.34
C SER A 113 -5.99 -3.18 9.58
N SER A 114 -7.21 -3.67 9.86
CA SER A 114 -7.51 -4.49 11.03
C SER A 114 -6.76 -5.82 11.03
N HIS A 115 -6.35 -6.31 9.86
CA HIS A 115 -5.52 -7.50 9.67
C HIS A 115 -4.03 -7.25 9.93
N LEU A 116 -3.59 -5.99 10.04
CA LEU A 116 -2.19 -5.61 10.26
C LEU A 116 -1.90 -5.42 11.75
N HIS A 117 -0.86 -6.07 12.24
CA HIS A 117 -0.36 -5.84 13.60
C HIS A 117 0.33 -4.48 13.71
N ALA A 118 0.36 -3.91 14.92
CA ALA A 118 0.97 -2.60 15.17
C ALA A 118 2.44 -2.51 14.72
N THR A 119 3.22 -3.59 14.87
CA THR A 119 4.62 -3.66 14.41
C THR A 119 4.73 -3.61 12.88
N GLU A 120 3.84 -4.30 12.18
CA GLU A 120 3.79 -4.29 10.72
C GLU A 120 3.34 -2.92 10.20
N LYS A 121 2.32 -2.30 10.83
CA LYS A 121 1.89 -0.92 10.53
C LYS A 121 3.06 0.06 10.62
N LYS A 122 3.84 0.01 11.71
CA LYS A 122 5.05 0.83 11.91
C LYS A 122 6.09 0.58 10.81
N ALA A 123 6.35 -0.68 10.48
CA ALA A 123 7.33 -1.03 9.45
C ALA A 123 6.92 -0.53 8.06
N ILE A 124 5.66 -0.72 7.66
CA ILE A 124 5.13 -0.19 6.40
C ILE A 124 5.22 1.33 6.40
N GLY A 125 4.78 2.00 7.48
CA GLY A 125 4.86 3.45 7.60
C GLY A 125 6.29 4.00 7.48
N HIS A 126 7.27 3.29 8.03
CA HIS A 126 8.69 3.62 7.86
C HIS A 126 9.13 3.44 6.39
N ILE A 127 8.82 2.31 5.76
CA ILE A 127 9.18 2.08 4.35
C ILE A 127 8.58 3.16 3.46
N LEU A 128 7.30 3.49 3.61
CA LEU A 128 6.63 4.54 2.83
C LEU A 128 7.26 5.91 3.09
N SER A 129 7.57 6.23 4.34
CA SER A 129 8.25 7.49 4.70
C SER A 129 9.62 7.65 4.07
N ALA A 130 10.33 6.55 3.77
CA ALA A 130 11.65 6.57 3.16
C ALA A 130 11.61 6.44 1.62
N THR A 131 10.53 5.90 1.05
CA THR A 131 10.49 5.49 -0.37
C THR A 131 9.37 6.11 -1.19
N LEU A 132 8.41 6.80 -0.58
CA LEU A 132 7.28 7.42 -1.27
C LEU A 132 7.29 8.94 -1.04
N LYS A 133 7.48 9.69 -2.12
CA LYS A 133 7.43 11.16 -2.10
C LYS A 133 6.06 11.66 -1.62
N GLY A 134 6.06 12.69 -0.77
CA GLY A 134 4.84 13.29 -0.22
C GLY A 134 4.16 12.48 0.88
N TYR A 135 4.73 11.32 1.29
CA TYR A 135 4.11 10.51 2.36
C TYR A 135 4.12 11.24 3.71
N ARG A 136 5.18 11.99 4.04
CA ARG A 136 5.28 12.72 5.31
C ARG A 136 4.43 13.99 5.38
N GLY A 137 3.99 14.53 4.24
CA GLY A 137 3.23 15.77 4.16
C GLY A 137 4.02 16.97 3.62
N ASP A 138 5.27 16.72 3.22
CA ASP A 138 6.23 17.69 2.68
C ASP A 138 6.07 17.88 1.16
#